data_AF-A0A7W1P8X1-F1
#
_entry.id   AF-A0A7W1P8X1-F1
#
_cell.length_a   1.000
_cell.length_b   1.000
_cell.length_c   1.000
_cell.angle_alpha   90.00
_cell.angle_beta   90.00
_cell.angle_gamma   90.00
#
_symmetry.space_group_name_H-M   'P 1'
#
loop_
_entity.id
_entity.type
_entity.pdbx_description
1 polymer ?
#
loop_
_entity_poly.entity_id
_entity_poly.type
_entity_poly.pdbx_seq_one_letter_code
_entity_poly.pdbx_strand_id
1 'polypeptide(L)'
;MRIGILTNEYPPYVYGGAGVHVEYLARELAALDDGAHHVRVLCFGDQSIRTPALRADGVVAPARIAGQDPRHEKFFDTVLRNLVMAGLAADLDIVHCHTWYSHFAGCLVKYLQDVPL
;
A
#
# COMPACT_ATOMS: atom_id res chain seq x y z
N MET A 1 6.97 -9.53 -13.46
CA MET A 1 5.87 -9.72 -12.50
C MET A 1 5.40 -8.37 -12.00
N ARG A 2 4.09 -8.18 -11.79
CA ARG A 2 3.44 -6.95 -11.30
C ARG A 2 3.10 -7.12 -9.82
N ILE A 3 3.86 -6.47 -8.96
CA ILE A 3 3.84 -6.66 -7.50
C ILE A 3 3.18 -5.45 -6.85
N GLY A 4 2.05 -5.65 -6.17
CA GLY A 4 1.41 -4.61 -5.36
C GLY A 4 1.91 -4.66 -3.92
N ILE A 5 2.58 -3.62 -3.45
CA ILE A 5 3.00 -3.50 -2.05
C ILE A 5 2.07 -2.50 -1.35
N LEU A 6 1.38 -2.95 -0.29
CA LEU A 6 0.50 -2.09 0.51
C LEU A 6 1.16 -1.84 1.87
N THR A 7 1.28 -0.56 2.24
CA THR A 7 1.97 -0.17 3.49
C THR A 7 1.32 1.06 4.12
N ASN A 8 1.57 1.28 5.41
CA ASN A 8 1.29 2.58 6.03
C ASN A 8 2.38 3.58 5.65
N GLU A 9 3.64 3.25 5.94
CA GLU A 9 4.78 4.14 5.81
C GLU A 9 5.55 3.89 4.51
N TYR A 10 5.95 4.98 3.84
CA TYR A 10 6.84 4.97 2.69
C TYR A 10 7.46 6.38 2.54
N PRO A 11 8.70 6.53 2.00
CA PRO A 11 9.34 7.83 1.89
C PRO A 11 8.45 8.90 1.23
N PRO A 12 8.44 10.14 1.76
CA PRO A 12 9.31 10.67 2.82
C PRO A 12 8.81 10.41 4.26
N TYR A 13 7.70 9.70 4.45
CA TYR A 13 7.06 9.51 5.77
C TYR A 13 7.39 8.14 6.37
N VAL A 14 8.66 7.95 6.72
CA VAL A 14 9.15 6.74 7.40
C VAL A 14 9.60 7.10 8.80
N TYR A 15 9.02 6.42 9.79
CA TYR A 15 9.30 6.66 11.20
C TYR A 15 9.71 5.38 11.94
N GLY A 16 9.40 4.20 11.40
CA GLY A 16 9.72 2.91 11.99
C GLY A 16 10.41 1.94 11.05
N GLY A 17 10.90 0.83 11.63
CA GLY A 17 11.60 -0.23 10.88
C GLY A 17 10.74 -0.90 9.81
N ALA A 18 9.41 -0.91 9.97
CA ALA A 18 8.51 -1.44 8.94
C ALA A 18 8.53 -0.58 7.66
N GLY A 19 8.52 0.76 7.78
CA GLY A 19 8.62 1.64 6.62
C GLY A 19 9.98 1.53 5.93
N VAL A 20 11.08 1.47 6.71
CA VAL A 20 12.43 1.22 6.18
C VAL A 20 12.48 -0.13 5.45
N HIS A 21 11.94 -1.19 6.04
CA HIS A 21 11.89 -2.50 5.40
C HIS A 21 11.19 -2.43 4.03
N VAL A 22 10.03 -1.78 3.95
CA VAL A 22 9.26 -1.68 2.71
C VAL A 22 9.99 -0.85 1.65
N GLU A 23 10.63 0.26 2.03
CA GLU A 23 11.43 1.09 1.13
C GLU A 23 12.51 0.27 0.41
N TYR A 24 13.33 -0.44 1.19
CA TYR A 24 14.43 -1.21 0.64
C TYR A 24 13.91 -2.43 -0.13
N LEU A 25 12.90 -3.13 0.39
CA LEU A 25 12.29 -4.26 -0.31
C LEU A 25 11.74 -3.86 -1.69
N ALA A 26 10.98 -2.76 -1.75
CA ALA A 26 10.39 -2.30 -3.01
C ALA A 26 11.48 -1.94 -4.04
N ARG A 27 12.55 -1.27 -3.59
CA ARG A 27 13.70 -0.93 -4.44
C ARG A 27 14.40 -2.17 -4.98
N GLU A 28 14.73 -3.13 -4.11
CA GLU A 28 15.44 -4.34 -4.52
C GLU A 28 14.58 -5.25 -5.41
N LEU A 29 13.27 -5.38 -5.13
CA LEU A 29 12.34 -6.10 -6.00
C LEU A 29 12.24 -5.49 -7.39
N ALA A 30 12.27 -4.16 -7.50
CA ALA A 30 12.25 -3.47 -8.78
C ALA A 30 13.56 -3.64 -9.58
N ALA A 31 14.68 -3.92 -8.89
CA ALA A 31 15.99 -4.15 -9.51
C ALA A 31 16.29 -5.62 -9.81
N LEU A 32 15.58 -6.55 -9.15
CA LEU A 32 15.72 -7.99 -9.32
C LEU A 32 15.41 -8.42 -10.77
N ASP A 33 15.95 -9.56 -11.18
CA ASP A 33 15.74 -10.17 -12.50
C ASP A 33 15.98 -9.16 -13.65
N ASP A 34 17.09 -8.41 -13.57
CA ASP A 34 17.46 -7.37 -14.52
C ASP A 34 16.36 -6.33 -14.77
N GLY A 35 15.56 -6.02 -13.74
CA GLY A 35 14.47 -5.03 -13.80
C GLY A 35 13.19 -5.55 -14.45
N ALA A 36 12.99 -6.86 -14.53
CA ALA A 36 11.79 -7.49 -15.12
C ALA A 36 10.52 -7.37 -14.25
N HIS A 37 10.62 -6.79 -13.06
CA HIS A 37 9.51 -6.61 -12.14
C HIS A 37 8.98 -5.17 -12.17
N HIS A 38 7.66 -5.03 -12.08
CA HIS A 38 6.98 -3.76 -11.91
C HIS A 38 6.39 -3.70 -10.50
N VAL A 39 6.91 -2.81 -9.67
CA VAL A 39 6.50 -2.64 -8.28
C VAL A 39 5.57 -1.43 -8.16
N ARG A 40 4.39 -1.65 -7.60
CA ARG A 40 3.44 -0.58 -7.28
C ARG A 40 3.21 -0.53 -5.77
N VAL A 41 3.64 0.55 -5.14
CA VAL A 41 3.43 0.82 -3.73
C VAL A 41 2.18 1.68 -3.56
N LEU A 42 1.22 1.25 -2.74
CA LEU A 42 0.20 2.15 -2.19
C LEU A 42 0.50 2.35 -0.71
N CYS A 43 0.64 3.61 -0.31
CA CYS A 43 1.03 4.00 1.05
C CYS A 43 0.08 5.05 1.63
N PHE A 44 0.15 5.33 2.93
CA PHE A 44 -0.61 6.44 3.50
C PHE A 44 0.17 7.74 3.27
N GLY A 45 -0.54 8.78 2.83
CA GLY A 45 0.06 10.09 2.55
C GLY A 45 -0.34 10.60 1.18
N ASP A 46 0.56 11.33 0.54
CA ASP A 46 0.38 12.08 -0.71
C ASP A 46 1.53 11.84 -1.71
N GLN A 47 2.28 10.76 -1.52
CA GLN A 47 3.41 10.38 -2.37
C GLN A 47 2.98 10.29 -3.84
N SER A 48 3.83 10.80 -4.73
CA SER A 48 3.70 10.65 -6.18
C SER A 48 5.08 10.37 -6.77
N ILE A 49 5.53 9.12 -6.63
CA ILE A 49 6.86 8.67 -7.07
C ILE A 49 6.70 7.85 -8.34
N ARG A 50 7.54 8.13 -9.35
CA ARG A 50 7.54 7.44 -10.63
C ARG A 50 8.98 7.14 -11.07
N THR A 51 9.29 5.87 -11.23
CA THR A 51 10.48 5.36 -11.93
C THR A 51 10.04 4.34 -12.98
N PRO A 52 10.93 3.83 -13.85
CA PRO A 52 10.55 2.84 -14.86
C PRO A 52 9.96 1.55 -14.28
N ALA A 53 10.52 1.04 -13.18
CA ALA A 53 10.15 -0.24 -12.57
C ALA A 53 9.40 -0.09 -11.23
N LEU A 54 9.33 1.12 -10.64
CA LEU A 54 8.69 1.36 -9.35
C LEU A 54 7.79 2.60 -9.41
N ARG A 55 6.58 2.47 -8.86
CA ARG A 55 5.66 3.58 -8.63
C ARG A 55 5.20 3.56 -7.18
N ALA A 56 5.08 4.72 -6.56
CA ALA A 56 4.43 4.85 -5.25
C ALA A 56 3.36 5.93 -5.28
N ASP A 57 2.18 5.59 -4.77
CA ASP A 57 1.01 6.47 -4.69
C ASP A 57 0.53 6.56 -3.24
N GLY A 58 0.47 7.78 -2.72
CA GLY A 58 -0.12 8.10 -1.43
C GLY A 58 -1.64 8.02 -1.48
N VAL A 59 -2.22 7.50 -0.40
CA VAL A 59 -3.66 7.36 -0.22
C VAL A 59 -4.11 8.18 0.98
N VAL A 60 -5.10 9.04 0.74
CA VAL A 60 -5.82 9.82 1.74
C VAL A 60 -7.21 9.25 2.00
N ALA A 61 -7.70 9.33 3.23
CA ALA A 61 -9.07 8.97 3.54
C ALA A 61 -10.03 10.00 2.87
N PRO A 62 -11.06 9.56 2.14
CA PRO A 62 -11.97 10.47 1.43
C PRO A 62 -12.94 11.20 2.36
N ALA A 63 -13.10 10.71 3.59
CA ALA A 63 -14.01 11.26 4.59
C ALA A 63 -13.49 10.97 6.00
N ARG A 64 -14.07 11.65 6.98
CA ARG A 64 -13.88 11.36 8.41
C ARG A 64 -15.17 10.74 8.95
N ILE A 65 -15.06 9.60 9.62
CA ILE A 65 -16.17 9.00 10.37
C ILE A 65 -15.99 9.38 11.84
N ALA A 66 -16.93 10.17 12.38
CA ALA A 66 -16.99 10.43 13.81
C ALA A 66 -17.46 9.15 14.51
N GLY A 67 -16.55 8.44 15.16
CA GLY A 67 -16.88 7.28 15.96
C GLY A 67 -17.69 7.68 17.19
N GLN A 68 -18.54 6.78 17.70
CA GLN A 68 -19.18 6.98 19.02
C GLN A 68 -18.13 7.11 20.14
N ASP A 69 -17.00 6.42 19.99
CA ASP A 69 -15.81 6.55 20.84
C ASP A 69 -14.67 7.18 20.01
N PRO A 70 -14.11 8.33 20.43
CA PRO A 70 -13.01 9.00 19.73
C PRO A 70 -11.78 8.12 19.50
N ARG A 71 -11.57 7.08 20.33
CA ARG A 71 -10.45 6.14 20.19
C ARG A 71 -10.53 5.31 18.90
N HIS A 72 -11.72 5.18 18.31
CA HIS A 72 -11.93 4.41 17.07
C HIS A 72 -11.70 5.22 15.80
N GLU A 73 -11.51 6.54 15.86
CA GLU A 73 -11.35 7.37 14.66
C GLU A 73 -10.18 6.92 13.79
N LYS A 74 -9.04 6.57 14.41
CA LYS A 74 -7.86 6.06 13.68
C LYS A 74 -8.16 4.75 12.95
N PHE A 75 -8.97 3.89 13.56
CA PHE A 75 -9.40 2.65 12.92
C PHE A 75 -10.26 2.93 11.68
N PHE A 76 -11.23 3.83 11.77
CA PHE A 76 -12.08 4.18 10.62
C PHE A 76 -11.30 4.90 9.51
N ASP A 77 -10.40 5.83 9.85
CA ASP A 77 -9.49 6.45 8.86
C ASP A 77 -8.66 5.39 8.13
N THR A 78 -8.12 4.42 8.87
CA THR A 78 -7.37 3.29 8.31
C THR A 78 -8.25 2.49 7.35
N VAL A 79 -9.44 2.03 7.78
CA VAL A 79 -10.35 1.25 6.93
C VAL A 79 -10.76 2.00 5.66
N LEU A 80 -11.04 3.30 5.75
CA LEU A 80 -11.38 4.12 4.59
C LEU A 80 -10.24 4.20 3.58
N ARG A 81 -8.99 4.35 4.04
CA ARG A 81 -7.81 4.28 3.16
C ARG A 81 -7.69 2.90 2.52
N ASN A 82 -8.01 1.84 3.24
CA ASN A 82 -7.96 0.48 2.69
C ASN A 82 -8.97 0.29 1.54
N LEU A 83 -10.16 0.89 1.63
CA LEU A 83 -11.14 0.88 0.53
C LEU A 83 -10.60 1.62 -0.70
N VAL A 84 -9.96 2.78 -0.50
CA VAL A 84 -9.32 3.53 -1.59
C VAL A 84 -8.16 2.73 -2.21
N MET A 85 -7.28 2.13 -1.38
CA MET A 85 -6.19 1.28 -1.85
C MET A 85 -6.71 0.13 -2.72
N ALA A 86 -7.76 -0.56 -2.28
CA ALA A 86 -8.35 -1.65 -3.04
C ALA A 86 -8.95 -1.20 -4.39
N GLY A 87 -9.55 0.00 -4.43
CA GLY A 87 -10.06 0.58 -5.68
C GLY A 87 -8.98 1.11 -6.63
N LEU A 88 -7.82 1.52 -6.10
CA LEU A 88 -6.69 1.98 -6.91
C LEU A 88 -5.83 0.84 -7.43
N ALA A 89 -5.71 -0.24 -6.66
CA ALA A 89 -5.01 -1.44 -7.09
C ALA A 89 -5.63 -1.94 -8.39
N ALA A 90 -4.80 -2.34 -9.34
CA ALA A 90 -5.23 -2.91 -10.61
C ALA A 90 -4.04 -3.60 -11.25
N ASP A 91 -4.33 -4.65 -12.02
CA ASP A 91 -3.34 -5.30 -12.90
C ASP A 91 -2.14 -5.85 -12.12
N LEU A 92 -2.41 -6.52 -11.00
CA LEU A 92 -1.40 -7.14 -10.14
C LEU A 92 -1.33 -8.65 -10.40
N ASP A 93 -0.15 -9.22 -10.27
CA ASP A 93 0.05 -10.68 -10.25
C ASP A 93 0.05 -11.19 -8.78
N ILE A 94 0.41 -10.32 -7.83
CA ILE A 94 0.46 -10.61 -6.39
C ILE A 94 0.32 -9.31 -5.58
N VAL A 95 -0.33 -9.38 -4.42
CA VAL A 95 -0.34 -8.29 -3.43
C VAL A 95 0.41 -8.71 -2.16
N HIS A 96 1.23 -7.83 -1.60
CA HIS A 96 2.02 -8.05 -0.39
C HIS A 96 1.74 -6.90 0.58
N CYS A 97 1.17 -7.21 1.76
CA CYS A 97 0.82 -6.20 2.76
C CYS A 97 1.79 -6.14 3.93
N HIS A 98 2.04 -4.94 4.41
CA HIS A 98 2.82 -4.69 5.61
C HIS A 98 1.98 -4.01 6.67
N THR A 99 1.99 -4.60 7.88
CA THR A 99 1.24 -4.20 9.08
C THR A 99 -0.28 -4.34 8.95
N TRP A 100 -0.99 -4.30 10.09
CA TRP A 100 -2.45 -4.35 10.10
C TRP A 100 -3.10 -3.16 9.38
N TYR A 101 -2.39 -2.04 9.27
CA TYR A 101 -2.89 -0.81 8.64
C TYR A 101 -3.26 -0.99 7.17
N SER A 102 -2.65 -1.95 6.46
CA SER A 102 -2.89 -2.19 5.02
C SER A 102 -3.46 -3.58 4.72
N HIS A 103 -3.52 -4.46 5.72
CA HIS A 103 -3.87 -5.87 5.51
C HIS A 103 -5.32 -6.05 5.00
N PHE A 104 -6.25 -5.20 5.45
CA PHE A 104 -7.64 -5.27 4.98
C PHE A 104 -7.76 -4.95 3.49
N ALA A 105 -7.01 -3.97 2.98
CA ALA A 105 -6.91 -3.67 1.56
C ALA A 105 -6.36 -4.87 0.79
N GLY A 106 -5.33 -5.54 1.31
CA GLY A 106 -4.82 -6.78 0.74
C GLY A 106 -5.89 -7.86 0.57
N CYS A 107 -6.67 -8.11 1.63
CA CYS A 107 -7.78 -9.06 1.58
C CYS A 107 -8.79 -8.69 0.49
N LEU A 108 -9.17 -7.41 0.38
CA LEU A 108 -10.07 -6.94 -0.65
C LEU A 108 -9.47 -7.12 -2.05
N VAL A 109 -8.22 -6.72 -2.26
CA VAL A 109 -7.51 -6.85 -3.55
C VAL A 109 -7.44 -8.30 -4.00
N LYS A 110 -7.07 -9.22 -3.09
CA LYS A 110 -7.06 -10.66 -3.38
C LYS A 110 -8.38 -11.14 -3.97
N TYR A 111 -9.50 -10.81 -3.33
CA TYR A 111 -10.81 -11.27 -3.78
C TYR A 111 -11.33 -10.51 -5.01
N LEU A 112 -11.05 -9.21 -5.11
CA LEU A 112 -11.54 -8.38 -6.21
C LEU A 112 -10.76 -8.61 -7.52
N GLN A 113 -9.49 -9.02 -7.43
CA GLN A 113 -8.62 -9.22 -8.59
C GLN A 113 -8.24 -10.67 -8.85
N ASP A 114 -8.66 -11.59 -7.98
CA ASP A 114 -8.30 -13.01 -8.04
C ASP A 114 -6.78 -13.25 -8.04
N VAL A 115 -6.09 -12.59 -7.11
CA VAL A 115 -4.62 -12.64 -6.96
C VAL A 115 -4.21 -13.14 -5.58
N PRO A 116 -3.03 -13.79 -5.43
CA PRO A 116 -2.50 -14.14 -4.13
C PRO A 116 -2.20 -12.89 -3.26
N LEU A 117 -2.43 -13.06 -1.95
CA LEU A 117 -2.02 -12.17 -0.86
C LEU A 117 -1.02 -12.89 0.03
#